data_AF-A0A938NJG8-F1
#
_entry.id   AF-A0A938NJG8-F1
#
_cell.length_a   1.000
_cell.length_b   1.000
_cell.length_c   1.000
_cell.angle_alpha   90.00
_cell.angle_beta   90.00
_cell.angle_gamma   90.00
#
_symmetry.space_group_name_H-M   'P 1'
#
loop_
_entity.id
_entity.type
_entity.pdbx_description
1 polymer ?
#
loop_
_entity_poly.entity_id
_entity_poly.type
_entity_poly.pdbx_seq_one_letter_code
_entity_poly.pdbx_strand_id
1 'polypeptide(L)'
;DRQFCDRGTQYRAAIFYHDAEQRRQAEESRQALEQSKPFQEPIVTQIVPATAFYPAEEYHQDFYKKNPVRYKFYKYNCGRSQRLEALWGPSSAGHRRP
;
A
#
# COMPACT_ATOMS: atom_id res chain seq x y z
N ASP A 1 -11.05 -6.36 -0.98
CA ASP A 1 -11.11 -5.82 0.39
C ASP A 1 -10.35 -6.67 1.42
N ARG A 2 -9.03 -6.78 1.21
CA ARG A 2 -8.10 -7.43 2.14
C ARG A 2 -6.68 -7.02 1.81
N GLN A 3 -5.80 -7.08 2.82
CA GLN A 3 -4.37 -6.94 2.67
C GLN A 3 -3.69 -7.96 3.59
N PHE A 4 -3.10 -9.01 3.02
CA PHE A 4 -2.51 -10.13 3.78
C PHE A 4 -3.50 -10.70 4.83
N CYS A 5 -3.16 -10.65 6.13
CA CYS A 5 -4.00 -11.11 7.22
C CYS A 5 -5.25 -10.24 7.44
N ASP A 6 -5.21 -8.98 7.02
CA ASP A 6 -6.25 -8.00 7.29
C ASP A 6 -7.40 -8.14 6.27
N ARG A 7 -8.64 -8.26 6.75
CA ARG A 7 -9.83 -8.45 5.91
C ARG A 7 -10.91 -7.43 6.25
N GLY A 8 -11.52 -6.86 5.22
CA GLY A 8 -12.54 -5.82 5.34
C GLY A 8 -12.29 -4.64 4.40
N THR A 9 -13.33 -3.84 4.17
CA THR A 9 -13.31 -2.70 3.24
C THR A 9 -12.35 -1.60 3.67
N GLN A 10 -12.02 -1.51 4.96
CA GLN A 10 -10.99 -0.61 5.51
C GLN A 10 -9.57 -0.94 5.01
N TYR A 11 -9.35 -2.13 4.45
CA TYR A 11 -8.07 -2.57 3.89
C TYR A 11 -8.05 -2.59 2.36
N ARG A 12 -9.04 -1.98 1.70
CA ARG A 12 -9.05 -1.85 0.24
C ARG A 12 -7.92 -0.95 -0.23
N ALA A 13 -7.34 -1.27 -1.40
CA ALA A 13 -6.36 -0.40 -2.03
C ALA A 13 -7.07 0.78 -2.71
N ALA A 14 -6.67 2.01 -2.36
CA ALA A 14 -7.21 3.22 -2.95
C ALA A 14 -6.16 4.33 -3.01
N ILE A 15 -6.29 5.20 -4.01
CA ILE A 15 -5.63 6.49 -4.14
C ILE A 15 -6.74 7.56 -4.11
N PHE A 16 -6.63 8.51 -3.20
CA PHE A 16 -7.56 9.62 -3.04
C PHE A 16 -6.94 10.88 -3.63
N TYR A 17 -7.45 11.37 -4.76
CA TYR A 17 -6.88 12.54 -5.45
C TYR A 17 -7.58 13.84 -5.04
N HIS A 18 -6.84 14.93 -4.97
CA HIS A 18 -7.35 16.27 -4.66
C HIS A 18 -7.62 17.12 -5.90
N ASP A 19 -6.96 16.80 -7.02
CA ASP A 19 -7.09 17.53 -8.28
C ASP A 19 -6.93 16.61 -9.51
N ALA A 20 -7.15 17.19 -10.69
CA ALA A 20 -7.07 16.46 -11.95
C ALA A 20 -5.66 15.97 -12.29
N GLU A 21 -4.62 16.68 -11.83
CA GLU A 21 -3.23 16.30 -12.11
C GLU A 21 -2.83 15.07 -11.30
N GLN A 22 -3.17 15.02 -10.01
CA GLN A 22 -2.99 13.83 -9.18
C GLN A 22 -3.76 12.62 -9.74
N ARG A 23 -4.99 12.83 -10.22
CA ARG A 23 -5.76 11.78 -10.88
C ARG A 23 -5.03 11.23 -12.10
N ARG A 24 -4.59 12.11 -13.01
CA ARG A 24 -3.86 11.75 -14.23
C ARG A 24 -2.59 10.95 -13.91
N GLN A 25 -1.77 11.44 -12.98
CA GLN A 25 -0.54 10.77 -12.56
C GLN A 25 -0.80 9.39 -11.94
N ALA A 26 -1.84 9.25 -11.11
CA ALA A 26 -2.23 7.97 -10.52
C ALA A 26 -2.69 6.96 -11.59
N GLU A 27 -3.47 7.42 -12.57
CA GLU A 27 -3.95 6.58 -13.68
C GLU A 27 -2.79 6.11 -14.57
N GLU A 28 -1.89 7.02 -14.94
CA GLU A 28 -0.68 6.71 -15.73
C GLU A 28 0.25 5.74 -14.99
N SER A 29 0.49 5.99 -13.70
CA SER A 29 1.32 5.10 -12.87
C SER A 29 0.72 3.69 -12.77
N ARG A 30 -0.60 3.58 -12.58
CA ARG A 30 -1.30 2.28 -12.55
C ARG A 30 -1.19 1.57 -13.90
N GLN A 31 -1.36 2.27 -15.01
CA GLN A 31 -1.23 1.69 -16.36
C GLN A 31 0.20 1.20 -16.62
N ALA A 32 1.23 1.99 -16.29
CA ALA A 32 2.62 1.59 -16.42
C ALA A 32 2.96 0.37 -15.55
N LEU A 33 2.40 0.31 -14.33
CA LEU A 33 2.59 -0.84 -13.43
C LEU A 33 1.86 -2.08 -13.96
N GLU A 34 0.67 -1.95 -14.54
CA GLU A 34 -0.08 -3.08 -15.12
C GLU A 34 0.71 -3.77 -16.25
N GLN A 35 1.53 -3.01 -16.99
CA GLN A 35 2.39 -3.52 -18.05
C GLN A 35 3.70 -4.16 -17.55
N SER A 36 4.18 -3.74 -16.38
CA SER A 36 5.51 -4.11 -15.85
C SER A 36 5.49 -4.96 -14.58
N LYS A 37 4.31 -5.22 -14.02
CA LYS A 37 4.13 -6.00 -12.79
C LYS A 37 4.72 -7.42 -12.94
N PRO A 38 5.41 -7.94 -11.90
CA PRO A 38 5.97 -9.29 -11.88
C PRO A 38 4.94 -10.36 -11.53
N PHE A 39 3.64 -10.08 -11.70
CA PHE A 39 2.53 -10.94 -11.33
C PHE A 39 1.35 -10.76 -12.30
N GLN A 40 0.48 -11.76 -12.40
CA GLN A 40 -0.56 -11.79 -13.45
C GLN A 40 -1.85 -11.08 -13.01
N GLU A 41 -2.14 -11.08 -11.70
CA GLU A 41 -3.39 -10.57 -11.14
C GLU A 41 -3.55 -9.06 -11.39
N PRO A 42 -4.74 -8.58 -11.75
CA PRO A 42 -4.97 -7.18 -12.10
C PRO A 42 -4.74 -6.24 -10.91
N ILE A 43 -4.34 -5.00 -11.17
CA ILE A 43 -4.26 -3.97 -10.14
C ILE A 43 -5.68 -3.44 -9.85
N VAL A 44 -6.22 -3.81 -8.69
CA VAL A 44 -7.57 -3.44 -8.24
C VAL A 44 -7.65 -2.10 -7.50
N THR A 45 -6.56 -1.33 -7.45
CA THR A 45 -6.49 -0.04 -6.73
C THR A 45 -7.50 0.96 -7.30
N GLN A 46 -8.38 1.44 -6.43
CA GLN A 46 -9.36 2.48 -6.74
C GLN A 46 -8.65 3.84 -6.87
N ILE A 47 -9.08 4.67 -7.82
CA ILE A 47 -8.61 6.06 -7.96
C ILE A 47 -9.86 6.94 -7.88
N VAL A 48 -10.06 7.59 -6.74
CA VAL A 48 -11.32 8.27 -6.39
C VAL A 48 -11.06 9.65 -5.79
N PRO A 49 -12.01 10.60 -5.88
CA PRO A 49 -11.83 11.91 -5.25
C PRO A 49 -11.59 11.78 -3.75
N ALA A 50 -10.70 12.60 -3.21
CA ALA A 50 -10.56 12.76 -1.77
C ALA A 50 -11.85 13.34 -1.16
N THR A 51 -12.19 12.86 0.02
CA THR A 51 -13.30 13.36 0.84
C THR A 51 -12.77 13.76 2.22
N ALA A 52 -13.63 13.95 3.21
CA ALA A 52 -13.20 14.26 4.57
C ALA A 52 -12.21 13.21 5.10
N PHE A 53 -11.09 13.68 5.64
CA PHE A 53 -10.10 12.86 6.32
C PHE A 53 -10.21 13.09 7.82
N TYR A 54 -10.42 12.02 8.57
CA TYR A 54 -10.47 12.03 10.03
C TYR A 54 -9.18 11.42 10.55
N PRO A 55 -8.31 12.19 11.25
CA PRO A 55 -7.11 11.64 11.84
C PRO A 55 -7.43 10.48 12.80
N ALA A 56 -6.67 9.39 12.67
CA ALA A 56 -6.73 8.30 13.64
C ALA A 56 -6.18 8.76 15.00
N GLU A 57 -6.52 8.03 16.05
CA GLU A 57 -6.09 8.27 17.43
C GLU A 57 -4.56 8.31 17.56
N GLU A 58 -4.04 9.06 18.53
CA GLU A 58 -2.60 9.31 18.69
C GLU A 58 -1.75 8.02 18.82
N TYR A 59 -2.30 6.97 19.42
CA TYR A 59 -1.58 5.70 19.56
C TYR A 59 -1.38 4.97 18.21
N HIS A 60 -2.16 5.29 17.18
CA HIS A 60 -1.98 4.79 15.82
C HIS A 60 -0.90 5.55 15.05
N GLN A 61 -0.65 6.82 15.40
CA GLN A 61 0.33 7.65 14.72
C GLN A 61 1.74 7.09 14.94
N ASP A 62 2.51 6.94 13.86
CA ASP A 62 3.86 6.36 13.85
C ASP A 62 3.97 4.98 14.52
N PHE A 63 2.88 4.18 14.54
CA PHE A 63 2.85 2.90 15.26
C PHE A 63 4.03 1.97 14.92
N TYR A 64 4.44 1.90 13.65
CA TYR A 64 5.55 1.06 13.21
C TYR A 64 6.92 1.50 13.78
N LYS A 65 7.08 2.79 14.11
CA LYS A 65 8.27 3.36 14.77
C LYS A 65 8.18 3.19 16.29
N LYS A 66 7.01 3.46 16.87
CA LYS A 66 6.74 3.34 18.32
C LYS A 66 6.77 1.88 18.80
N ASN A 67 6.36 0.92 17.96
CA ASN A 67 6.26 -0.51 18.28
C ASN A 67 6.96 -1.41 17.23
N PRO A 68 8.28 -1.27 17.01
CA PRO A 68 8.96 -1.86 15.86
C PRO A 68 9.02 -3.38 15.92
N VAL A 69 9.16 -3.99 17.11
CA VAL A 69 9.19 -5.45 17.27
C VAL A 69 7.83 -6.05 16.90
N ARG A 70 6.75 -5.52 17.48
CA ARG A 70 5.38 -5.97 17.19
C ARG A 70 5.03 -5.81 15.72
N TYR A 71 5.39 -4.67 15.12
CA TYR A 71 5.15 -4.43 13.69
C TYR A 71 5.94 -5.40 12.81
N LYS A 72 7.23 -5.64 13.08
CA LYS A 72 8.06 -6.59 12.32
C LYS A 72 7.52 -8.02 12.42
N PHE A 73 7.15 -8.46 13.63
CA PHE A 73 6.56 -9.77 13.86
C PHE A 73 5.25 -9.94 13.08
N TYR A 74 4.35 -8.96 13.15
CA TYR A 74 3.12 -8.94 12.36
C TYR A 74 3.40 -9.01 10.86
N LYS A 75 4.24 -8.12 10.32
CA LYS A 75 4.57 -8.04 8.89
C LYS A 75 5.16 -9.35 8.37
N TYR A 76 6.01 -10.01 9.16
CA TYR A 76 6.61 -11.30 8.80
C TYR A 76 5.60 -12.44 8.83
N ASN A 77 4.83 -12.60 9.92
CA ASN A 77 3.89 -13.71 10.07
C ASN A 77 2.68 -13.62 9.14
N CYS A 78 2.36 -12.41 8.68
CA CYS A 78 1.34 -12.22 7.65
C CYS A 78 1.84 -12.43 6.21
N GLY A 79 3.09 -12.88 6.03
CA GLY A 79 3.66 -13.16 4.71
C GLY A 79 3.98 -11.92 3.88
N ARG A 80 3.80 -10.72 4.45
CA ARG A 80 3.96 -9.46 3.71
C ARG A 80 5.39 -9.22 3.28
N SER A 81 6.35 -9.45 4.17
CA SER A 81 7.77 -9.27 3.84
C SER A 81 8.20 -10.21 2.72
N GLN A 82 7.83 -11.49 2.83
CA GLN A 82 8.18 -12.56 1.92
C GLN A 82 7.58 -12.33 0.53
N ARG A 83 6.29 -11.94 0.47
CA ARG A 83 5.64 -11.66 -0.82
C ARG A 83 6.25 -10.46 -1.53
N LEU A 84 6.60 -9.39 -0.80
CA LEU A 84 7.24 -8.22 -1.39
C LEU A 84 8.62 -8.55 -1.94
N GLU A 85 9.41 -9.32 -1.19
CA GLU A 85 10.73 -9.79 -1.64
C GLU A 85 10.62 -10.70 -2.88
N ALA A 86 9.66 -11.64 -2.89
CA ALA A 86 9.45 -12.52 -4.03
C ALA A 86 9.05 -11.78 -5.32
N LEU A 87 8.28 -10.68 -5.20
CA LEU A 87 7.85 -9.90 -6.36
C LEU A 87 8.93 -8.90 -6.82
N TRP A 88 9.60 -8.23 -5.88
CA TRP A 88 10.37 -7.02 -6.17
C TRP A 88 11.84 -7.08 -5.71
N GLY A 89 12.28 -8.20 -5.13
CA GLY A 89 13.64 -8.41 -4.64
C GLY A 89 13.95 -7.74 -3.28
N PRO A 90 15.19 -7.92 -2.78
CA PRO A 90 15.61 -7.60 -1.41
C PRO A 90 15.73 -6.10 -1.05
N SER A 91 15.16 -5.19 -1.86
CA SER A 91 15.16 -3.72 -1.61
C SER A 91 13.76 -3.09 -1.54
N SER A 92 12.69 -3.87 -1.69
CA SER A 92 11.30 -3.34 -1.72
C SER A 92 10.67 -3.14 -0.33
N ALA A 93 11.36 -3.56 0.74
CA ALA A 93 10.85 -3.49 2.11
C ALA A 93 11.06 -2.14 2.80
N GLY A 94 11.81 -1.21 2.19
CA GLY A 94 12.07 0.13 2.69
C GLY A 94 12.73 1.00 1.61
N HIS A 95 12.03 2.06 1.21
CA HIS A 95 12.52 3.24 0.50
C HIS A 95 13.65 3.02 -0.52
N ARG A 96 13.29 2.73 -1.78
CA ARG A 96 14.11 3.11 -2.94
C ARG A 96 13.22 3.52 -4.09
N ARG A 97 13.18 4.82 -4.36
CA ARG A 97 13.43 5.47 -5.65
C ARG A 97 13.96 6.89 -5.33
N PRO A 98 14.83 7.45 -6.20
CA PRO A 98 15.90 8.40 -5.85
C PRO A 98 15.45 9.66 -5.12
#